data_AF-A0A453CKL7-F1
#
_entry.id   AF-A0A453CKL7-F1
#
_cell.length_a   1.000
_cell.length_b   1.000
_cell.length_c   1.000
_cell.angle_alpha   90.00
_cell.angle_beta   90.00
_cell.angle_gamma   90.00
#
_symmetry.space_group_name_H-M   'P 1'
#
loop_
_entity.id
_entity.type
_entity.pdbx_description
1 polymer ?
#
loop_
_entity_poly.entity_id
_entity_poly.type
_entity_poly.pdbx_seq_one_letter_code
_entity_poly.pdbx_strand_id
1 'polypeptide(L)'
;RSQSKCRVLTCAPTNTAICQVASRLLALRKQHPNAGAGGCHGDLLLFGNRKRMAIDNDLNEIFLDTRVKRLSKCFSLATGWKPGLLSLEVFLTDPITLKYQYQLAREKNTSTNLPESSFVRSRFHEISQKLSACFRTIMSHVPRDIILGKNCENIASLTKMLGDFSKLLGGKNAGNQSETARALRRSMAAILGVTRALARDLKLPRTRHGRAIKKFCLGSASLVFCTVSGSAKLNEQKMDLLLIDEAAQLKECESLVPLQVSGLKHAVLIGDECQLPATVKSKVSDSALLGRSLFERLGLLGHKKHLLNMQYRMHPSISVFPNLSFYDRQILDGPNVTQTTHELSYLPGAMFGPYSFINVDGREDRGRSKRNMAEVAAILEILRSLKQGACGPWFFASTPWMGSKAARRTSSSSPPSGPTPRAPSASSPTADAPTSP
;
A
#
# COMPACT_ATOMS: atom_id res chain seq x y z
N ARG A 1 33.66 -10.83 -4.80
CA ARG A 1 32.39 -11.52 -4.43
C ARG A 1 31.30 -10.46 -4.41
N SER A 2 30.32 -10.53 -5.31
CA SER A 2 29.10 -9.69 -5.22
C SER A 2 28.43 -9.96 -3.88
N GLN A 3 28.27 -8.94 -3.02
CA GLN A 3 27.46 -9.08 -1.80
C GLN A 3 26.05 -9.45 -2.24
N SER A 4 25.62 -10.68 -1.95
CA SER A 4 24.25 -11.11 -2.19
C SER A 4 23.32 -10.16 -1.42
N LYS A 5 22.43 -9.48 -2.15
CA LYS A 5 21.46 -8.56 -1.56
C LYS A 5 20.62 -9.26 -0.51
N CYS A 6 20.65 -8.75 0.73
CA CYS A 6 19.88 -9.28 1.85
C CYS A 6 18.38 -9.25 1.52
N ARG A 7 17.72 -10.41 1.64
CA ARG A 7 16.27 -10.55 1.46
C ARG A 7 15.57 -10.56 2.80
N VAL A 8 14.60 -9.67 2.96
CA VAL A 8 13.86 -9.47 4.21
C VAL A 8 12.41 -9.93 4.01
N LEU A 9 11.95 -10.78 4.92
CA LEU A 9 10.55 -11.10 5.10
C LEU A 9 10.02 -10.32 6.30
N THR A 10 9.01 -9.49 6.08
CA THR A 10 8.29 -8.78 7.14
C THR A 10 6.90 -9.38 7.29
N CYS A 11 6.55 -9.75 8.52
CA CYS A 11 5.29 -10.36 8.89
C CYS A 11 4.57 -9.56 9.98
N ALA A 12 3.24 -9.64 9.99
CA ALA A 12 2.42 -9.16 11.12
C ALA A 12 1.20 -10.08 11.33
N PRO A 13 0.55 -10.09 12.51
CA PRO A 13 -0.59 -10.94 12.82
C PRO A 13 -1.81 -10.64 11.94
N THR A 14 -2.05 -9.36 11.66
CA THR A 14 -3.26 -8.90 10.99
C THR A 14 -2.98 -8.25 9.64
N ASN A 15 -3.99 -8.26 8.77
CA ASN A 15 -3.93 -7.55 7.49
C ASN A 15 -3.68 -6.04 7.68
N THR A 16 -4.30 -5.44 8.69
CA THR A 16 -4.16 -4.00 8.95
C THR A 16 -2.73 -3.66 9.34
N ALA A 17 -2.13 -4.42 10.27
CA ALA A 17 -0.76 -4.19 10.72
C ALA A 17 0.23 -4.30 9.54
N ILE A 18 0.18 -5.39 8.76
CA ILE A 18 1.13 -5.54 7.65
C ILE A 18 0.92 -4.49 6.55
N CYS A 19 -0.33 -4.09 6.26
CA CYS A 19 -0.60 -3.01 5.33
C CYS A 19 -0.03 -1.68 5.83
N GLN A 20 -0.15 -1.36 7.12
CA GLN A 20 0.42 -0.12 7.69
C GLN A 20 1.95 -0.09 7.58
N VAL A 21 2.63 -1.20 7.89
CA VAL A 21 4.09 -1.31 7.73
C VAL A 21 4.48 -1.11 6.26
N ALA A 22 3.82 -1.81 5.34
CA ALA A 22 4.10 -1.72 3.91
C ALA A 22 3.84 -0.30 3.36
N SER A 23 2.73 0.34 3.76
CA SER A 23 2.38 1.71 3.34
C SER A 23 3.38 2.74 3.85
N ARG A 24 3.80 2.65 5.11
CA ARG A 24 4.80 3.57 5.68
C ARG A 24 6.14 3.47 4.96
N LEU A 25 6.61 2.25 4.70
CA LEU A 25 7.86 2.07 3.95
C LEU A 25 7.73 2.57 2.50
N LEU A 26 6.59 2.33 1.86
CA LEU A 26 6.33 2.84 0.52
C LEU A 26 6.34 4.38 0.49
N ALA A 27 5.71 5.03 1.47
CA ALA A 27 5.72 6.49 1.61
C ALA A 27 7.14 7.04 1.81
N LEU A 28 7.93 6.45 2.72
CA LEU A 28 9.33 6.82 2.92
C LEU A 28 10.16 6.67 1.64
N ARG A 29 9.93 5.58 0.88
CA ARG A 29 10.61 5.36 -0.40
C ARG A 29 10.22 6.40 -1.46
N LYS A 30 8.96 6.84 -1.48
CA LYS A 30 8.48 7.90 -2.40
C LYS A 30 9.07 9.28 -2.05
N GLN A 31 9.37 9.55 -0.77
CA GLN A 31 9.95 10.80 -0.31
C GLN A 31 11.47 10.89 -0.54
N HIS A 32 12.15 9.78 -0.83
CA HIS A 32 13.60 9.76 -0.97
C HIS A 32 14.06 10.47 -2.27
N PRO A 33 15.04 11.39 -2.22
CA PRO A 33 15.45 12.22 -3.37
C PRO A 33 16.03 11.44 -4.57
N ASN A 34 16.52 10.20 -4.34
CA ASN A 34 16.98 9.31 -5.40
C ASN A 34 15.86 8.46 -6.05
N ALA A 35 14.59 8.66 -5.67
CA ALA A 35 13.44 8.10 -6.36
C ALA A 35 13.24 8.86 -7.68
N GLY A 36 14.09 8.59 -8.67
CA GLY A 36 13.96 9.17 -10.01
C GLY A 36 12.52 9.05 -10.53
N ALA A 37 12.08 10.05 -11.29
CA ALA A 37 10.71 10.19 -11.80
C ALA A 37 10.13 8.83 -12.26
N GLY A 38 9.20 8.26 -11.48
CA GLY A 38 8.61 6.93 -11.70
C GLY A 38 9.23 5.79 -10.88
N GLY A 39 9.56 6.04 -9.61
CA GLY A 39 10.20 5.14 -8.66
C GLY A 39 9.97 3.64 -8.91
N CYS A 40 11.05 2.91 -9.18
CA CYS A 40 10.99 1.45 -9.25
C CYS A 40 10.59 0.91 -7.87
N HIS A 41 9.49 0.16 -7.79
CA HIS A 41 9.03 -0.50 -6.57
C HIS A 41 9.17 -2.03 -6.66
N GLY A 42 9.94 -2.53 -7.63
CA GLY A 42 10.13 -3.96 -7.88
C GLY A 42 10.68 -4.73 -6.68
N ASP A 43 11.48 -4.07 -5.82
CA ASP A 43 12.06 -4.70 -4.63
C ASP A 43 11.04 -4.94 -3.51
N LEU A 44 9.98 -4.12 -3.43
CA LEU A 44 8.93 -4.26 -2.42
C LEU A 44 7.84 -5.17 -2.97
N LEU A 45 7.33 -6.09 -2.17
CA LEU A 45 6.24 -6.96 -2.58
C LEU A 45 5.31 -7.27 -1.41
N LEU A 46 4.05 -6.87 -1.52
CA LEU A 46 2.98 -7.22 -0.57
C LEU A 46 2.12 -8.34 -1.15
N PHE A 47 1.82 -9.38 -0.38
CA PHE A 47 0.87 -10.40 -0.82
C PHE A 47 -0.04 -10.89 0.30
N GLY A 48 -1.23 -11.34 -0.10
CA GLY A 48 -2.26 -11.83 0.81
C GLY A 48 -3.62 -11.83 0.13
N ASN A 49 -4.70 -11.72 0.91
CA ASN A 49 -6.05 -11.64 0.35
C ASN A 49 -6.44 -10.19 0.10
N ARG A 50 -6.55 -9.79 -1.16
CA ARG A 50 -6.89 -8.42 -1.57
C ARG A 50 -8.12 -7.84 -0.84
N LYS A 51 -9.22 -8.60 -0.77
CA LYS A 51 -10.47 -8.11 -0.18
C LYS A 51 -10.30 -7.88 1.32
N ARG A 52 -9.67 -8.81 2.03
CA ARG A 52 -9.46 -8.71 3.49
C ARG A 52 -8.40 -7.68 3.88
N MET A 53 -7.48 -7.36 2.97
CA MET A 53 -6.43 -6.37 3.18
C MET A 53 -6.85 -4.94 2.79
N ALA A 54 -8.04 -4.77 2.20
CA ALA A 54 -8.55 -3.47 1.76
C ALA A 54 -7.51 -2.66 0.95
N ILE A 55 -6.84 -3.32 0.00
CA ILE A 55 -5.73 -2.72 -0.77
C ILE A 55 -6.23 -1.50 -1.55
N ASP A 56 -5.66 -0.34 -1.21
CA ASP A 56 -5.90 0.96 -1.84
C ASP A 56 -5.03 1.19 -3.09
N ASN A 57 -5.08 2.41 -3.63
CA ASN A 57 -4.35 2.78 -4.85
C ASN A 57 -2.83 2.78 -4.67
N ASP A 58 -2.32 3.13 -3.50
CA ASP A 58 -0.87 3.16 -3.23
C ASP A 58 -0.30 1.75 -3.06
N LEU A 59 -0.91 0.94 -2.19
CA LEU A 59 -0.47 -0.43 -1.96
C LEU A 59 -0.62 -1.31 -3.21
N ASN A 60 -1.50 -0.93 -4.15
CA ASN A 60 -1.63 -1.58 -5.44
C ASN A 60 -0.33 -1.59 -6.26
N GLU A 61 0.59 -0.65 -6.06
CA GLU A 61 1.89 -0.59 -6.76
C GLU A 61 2.82 -1.74 -6.35
N ILE A 62 2.69 -2.21 -5.12
CA ILE A 62 3.51 -3.28 -4.53
C ILE A 62 2.76 -4.61 -4.35
N PHE A 63 1.45 -4.65 -4.60
CA PHE A 63 0.66 -5.85 -4.43
C PHE A 63 0.91 -6.91 -5.51
N LEU A 64 1.17 -8.14 -5.09
CA LEU A 64 1.58 -9.26 -5.96
C LEU A 64 0.61 -9.52 -7.11
N ASP A 65 -0.69 -9.61 -6.85
CA ASP A 65 -1.65 -9.92 -7.91
C ASP A 65 -1.77 -8.77 -8.94
N THR A 66 -1.63 -7.52 -8.49
CA THR A 66 -1.60 -6.36 -9.40
C THR A 66 -0.36 -6.44 -10.29
N ARG A 67 0.79 -6.72 -9.68
CA ARG A 67 2.08 -6.86 -10.37
C ARG A 67 2.04 -7.98 -11.40
N VAL A 68 1.52 -9.15 -11.05
CA VAL A 68 1.38 -10.30 -11.96
C VAL A 68 0.50 -9.94 -13.17
N LYS A 69 -0.63 -9.26 -12.95
CA LYS A 69 -1.52 -8.81 -14.04
C LYS A 69 -0.85 -7.79 -14.98
N ARG A 70 -0.04 -6.88 -14.43
CA ARG A 70 0.70 -5.89 -15.24
C ARG A 70 1.81 -6.56 -16.05
N LEU A 71 2.62 -7.39 -15.39
CA LEU A 71 3.75 -8.08 -16.03
C LEU A 71 3.33 -9.17 -17.02
N SER A 72 2.14 -9.78 -16.88
CA SER A 72 1.67 -10.80 -17.85
C SER A 72 1.52 -10.23 -19.27
N LYS A 73 1.15 -8.95 -19.39
CA LYS A 73 1.11 -8.24 -20.67
C LYS A 73 2.53 -8.06 -21.23
N CYS A 74 3.48 -7.67 -20.38
CA CYS A 74 4.88 -7.45 -20.76
C CYS A 74 5.65 -8.73 -21.08
N PHE A 75 5.36 -9.84 -20.41
CA PHE A 75 6.01 -11.14 -20.62
C PHE A 75 5.31 -12.01 -21.67
N SER A 76 4.24 -11.50 -22.29
CA SER A 76 3.51 -12.14 -23.37
C SER A 76 4.41 -12.58 -24.52
N LEU A 77 4.24 -13.83 -24.98
CA LEU A 77 4.98 -14.38 -26.12
C LEU A 77 4.65 -13.70 -27.46
N ALA A 78 3.47 -13.08 -27.59
CA ALA A 78 3.03 -12.45 -28.84
C ALA A 78 3.18 -10.92 -28.84
N THR A 79 3.06 -10.28 -27.68
CA THR A 79 2.91 -8.82 -27.55
C THR A 79 3.80 -8.20 -26.46
N GLY A 80 4.67 -9.00 -25.86
CA GLY A 80 5.53 -8.58 -24.76
C GLY A 80 6.73 -7.77 -25.21
N TRP A 81 7.67 -7.55 -24.29
CA TRP A 81 8.89 -6.78 -24.54
C TRP A 81 9.72 -7.35 -25.68
N LYS A 82 9.90 -8.68 -25.76
CA LYS A 82 10.75 -9.31 -26.79
C LYS A 82 10.13 -9.27 -28.18
N PRO A 83 8.86 -9.66 -28.38
CA PRO A 83 8.16 -9.44 -29.66
C PRO A 83 8.11 -7.97 -30.05
N GLY A 84 7.97 -7.04 -29.09
CA GLY A 84 8.00 -5.61 -29.35
C GLY A 84 9.35 -5.12 -29.90
N LEU A 85 10.46 -5.58 -29.34
CA LEU A 85 11.81 -5.30 -29.86
C LEU A 85 12.00 -5.87 -31.28
N LEU A 86 11.54 -7.11 -31.53
CA LEU A 86 11.61 -7.72 -32.86
C LEU A 86 10.74 -6.97 -33.88
N SER A 87 9.55 -6.54 -33.49
CA SER A 87 8.66 -5.75 -34.37
C SER A 87 9.30 -4.41 -34.74
N LEU A 88 9.97 -3.77 -33.78
CA LEU A 88 10.72 -2.54 -34.02
C LEU A 88 11.92 -2.79 -34.95
N GLU A 89 12.65 -3.89 -34.76
CA GLU A 89 13.76 -4.25 -35.64
C GLU A 89 13.28 -4.47 -37.08
N VAL A 90 12.26 -5.32 -37.29
CA VAL A 90 11.68 -5.58 -38.62
C VAL A 90 11.20 -4.28 -39.28
N PHE A 91 10.52 -3.42 -38.53
CA PHE A 91 10.06 -2.12 -39.05
C PHE A 91 11.23 -1.25 -39.58
N LEU A 92 12.39 -1.31 -38.93
CA LEU A 92 13.56 -0.50 -39.30
C LEU A 92 14.43 -1.13 -40.38
N THR A 93 14.40 -2.45 -40.56
CA THR A 93 15.31 -3.16 -41.47
C THR A 93 14.64 -3.79 -42.69
N ASP A 94 13.32 -3.98 -42.68
CA ASP A 94 12.60 -4.67 -43.75
C ASP A 94 11.52 -3.78 -44.40
N PRO A 95 11.91 -2.98 -45.42
CA PRO A 95 10.99 -2.14 -46.18
C PRO A 95 9.94 -2.95 -46.95
N ILE A 96 10.24 -4.20 -47.33
CA ILE A 96 9.35 -5.04 -48.14
C ILE A 96 8.15 -5.45 -47.29
N THR A 97 8.41 -5.93 -46.08
CA THR A 97 7.35 -6.28 -45.11
C THR A 97 6.47 -5.06 -44.79
N LEU A 98 7.06 -3.88 -44.66
CA LEU A 98 6.30 -2.65 -44.39
C LEU A 98 5.38 -2.27 -45.57
N LYS A 99 5.89 -2.37 -46.80
CA LYS A 99 5.14 -2.11 -48.03
C LYS A 99 3.99 -3.10 -48.23
N TYR A 100 4.21 -4.38 -47.94
CA TYR A 100 3.17 -5.41 -47.97
C TYR A 100 2.07 -5.14 -46.93
N GLN A 101 2.44 -4.77 -45.69
CA GLN A 101 1.47 -4.39 -44.66
C GLN A 101 0.62 -3.18 -45.08
N TYR A 102 1.22 -2.20 -45.77
CA TYR A 102 0.51 -1.06 -46.32
C TYR A 102 -0.50 -1.46 -47.41
N GLN A 103 -0.11 -2.35 -48.33
CA GLN A 103 -1.01 -2.87 -49.37
C GLN A 103 -2.23 -3.57 -48.77
N LEU A 104 -2.02 -4.49 -47.82
CA LEU A 104 -3.11 -5.17 -47.11
C LEU A 104 -4.03 -4.20 -46.35
N ALA A 105 -3.47 -3.15 -45.75
CA ALA A 105 -4.26 -2.14 -45.04
C ALA A 105 -5.13 -1.31 -45.98
N ARG A 106 -4.65 -1.03 -47.21
CA ARG A 106 -5.43 -0.35 -48.25
C ARG A 106 -6.58 -1.21 -48.74
N GLU A 107 -6.36 -2.51 -48.94
CA GLU A 107 -7.41 -3.44 -49.39
C GLU A 107 -8.55 -3.57 -48.37
N LYS A 108 -8.26 -3.47 -47.07
CA LYS A 108 -9.28 -3.57 -45.99
C LYS A 108 -10.06 -2.28 -45.72
N ASN A 109 -9.50 -1.11 -46.03
CA ASN A 109 -10.13 0.18 -45.76
C ASN A 109 -10.57 0.85 -47.08
N THR A 110 -11.79 0.53 -47.53
CA THR A 110 -12.37 1.06 -48.77
C THR A 110 -12.70 2.57 -48.73
N SER A 111 -12.64 3.22 -47.56
CA SER A 111 -13.21 4.57 -47.37
C SER A 111 -12.19 5.71 -47.20
N THR A 112 -10.87 5.44 -47.08
CA THR A 112 -9.85 6.50 -47.00
C THR A 112 -8.53 6.08 -47.64
N ASN A 113 -8.10 6.77 -48.70
CA ASN A 113 -6.75 6.64 -49.28
C ASN A 113 -5.72 7.28 -48.33
N LEU A 114 -5.33 6.56 -47.26
CA LEU A 114 -4.28 7.02 -46.34
C LEU A 114 -2.93 7.05 -47.08
N PRO A 115 -2.19 8.18 -47.09
CA PRO A 115 -0.86 8.24 -47.68
C PRO A 115 0.11 7.25 -47.01
N GLU A 116 1.02 6.65 -47.79
CA GLU A 116 2.03 5.71 -47.28
C GLU A 116 2.85 6.30 -46.12
N SER A 117 3.23 7.58 -46.23
CA SER A 117 3.93 8.29 -45.16
C SER A 117 3.14 8.38 -43.86
N SER A 118 1.81 8.53 -43.95
CA SER A 118 0.91 8.52 -42.80
C SER A 118 0.79 7.13 -42.19
N PHE A 119 0.70 6.08 -43.03
CA PHE A 119 0.71 4.70 -42.57
C PHE A 119 2.00 4.35 -41.81
N VAL A 120 3.17 4.68 -42.37
CA VAL A 120 4.48 4.44 -41.74
C VAL A 120 4.58 5.14 -40.39
N ARG A 121 4.16 6.40 -40.29
CA ARG A 121 4.11 7.16 -39.03
C ARG A 121 3.20 6.51 -38.00
N SER A 122 1.99 6.14 -38.40
CA SER A 122 1.01 5.49 -37.52
C SER A 122 1.53 4.15 -37.00
N ARG A 123 2.12 3.34 -37.89
CA ARG A 123 2.66 2.03 -37.53
C ARG A 123 3.86 2.12 -36.59
N PHE A 124 4.78 3.05 -36.84
CA PHE A 124 5.88 3.33 -35.92
C PHE A 124 5.36 3.77 -34.56
N HIS A 125 4.39 4.70 -34.53
CA HIS A 125 3.80 5.21 -33.31
C HIS A 125 3.18 4.09 -32.48
N GLU A 126 2.43 3.18 -33.10
CA GLU A 126 1.85 2.01 -32.44
C GLU A 126 2.91 1.11 -31.78
N ILE A 127 3.97 0.77 -32.51
CA ILE A 127 5.08 -0.06 -32.01
C ILE A 127 5.79 0.65 -30.86
N SER A 128 6.13 1.92 -31.05
CA SER A 128 6.82 2.77 -30.07
C SER A 128 6.03 2.91 -28.77
N GLN A 129 4.72 3.19 -28.85
CA GLN A 129 3.85 3.32 -27.68
C GLN A 129 3.72 2.00 -26.92
N LYS A 130 3.47 0.89 -27.62
CA LYS A 130 3.36 -0.43 -26.98
C LYS A 130 4.66 -0.83 -26.28
N LEU A 131 5.80 -0.63 -26.94
CA LEU A 131 7.11 -0.96 -26.38
C LEU A 131 7.48 -0.07 -25.20
N SER A 132 7.25 1.24 -25.31
CA SER A 132 7.51 2.20 -24.23
C SER A 132 6.62 1.93 -23.00
N ALA A 133 5.35 1.61 -23.20
CA ALA A 133 4.44 1.23 -22.10
C ALA A 133 4.87 -0.08 -21.43
N CYS A 134 5.33 -1.06 -22.23
CA CYS A 134 5.85 -2.32 -21.74
C CYS A 134 7.10 -2.11 -20.87
N PHE A 135 8.06 -1.32 -21.36
CA PHE A 135 9.28 -1.02 -20.61
C PHE A 135 9.05 -0.18 -19.38
N ARG A 136 8.15 0.80 -19.42
CA ARG A 136 7.73 1.54 -18.23
C ARG A 136 7.21 0.60 -17.15
N THR A 137 6.35 -0.34 -17.53
CA THR A 137 5.80 -1.35 -16.60
C THR A 137 6.90 -2.24 -16.03
N ILE A 138 7.85 -2.70 -16.85
CA ILE A 138 8.99 -3.51 -16.40
C ILE A 138 9.86 -2.71 -15.41
N MET A 139 10.22 -1.47 -15.75
CA MET A 139 11.06 -0.59 -14.92
C MET A 139 10.41 -0.25 -13.58
N SER A 140 9.08 -0.18 -13.51
CA SER A 140 8.35 0.06 -12.26
C SER A 140 8.22 -1.18 -11.37
N HIS A 141 8.13 -2.38 -11.96
CA HIS A 141 7.72 -3.59 -11.24
C HIS A 141 8.76 -4.71 -11.15
N VAL A 142 9.86 -4.61 -11.89
CA VAL A 142 10.98 -5.55 -11.81
C VAL A 142 12.15 -4.84 -11.13
N PRO A 143 12.79 -5.46 -10.12
CA PRO A 143 13.98 -4.90 -9.47
C PRO A 143 15.07 -4.52 -10.46
N ARG A 144 15.73 -3.38 -10.22
CA ARG A 144 16.85 -2.93 -11.07
C ARG A 144 17.99 -3.93 -11.13
N ASP A 145 18.24 -4.68 -10.06
CA ASP A 145 19.29 -5.69 -10.02
C ASP A 145 18.99 -6.89 -10.93
N ILE A 146 17.70 -7.17 -11.19
CA ILE A 146 17.28 -8.21 -12.13
C ILE A 146 17.33 -7.70 -13.57
N ILE A 147 16.97 -6.44 -13.78
CA ILE A 147 17.09 -5.81 -15.11
C ILE A 147 18.56 -5.63 -15.48
N LEU A 148 19.43 -5.33 -14.51
CA LEU A 148 20.80 -4.85 -14.62
C LEU A 148 20.87 -3.36 -15.02
N GLY A 149 21.77 -2.61 -14.38
CA GLY A 149 21.92 -1.16 -14.58
C GLY A 149 22.09 -0.75 -16.04
N LYS A 150 22.94 -1.47 -16.78
CA LYS A 150 23.15 -1.24 -18.22
C LYS A 150 21.87 -1.42 -19.06
N ASN A 151 21.03 -2.39 -18.72
CA ASN A 151 19.76 -2.57 -19.42
C ASN A 151 18.73 -1.50 -19.01
N CYS A 152 18.75 -1.02 -17.76
CA CYS A 152 17.94 0.11 -17.35
C CYS A 152 18.28 1.38 -18.17
N GLU A 153 19.58 1.65 -18.36
CA GLU A 153 20.06 2.75 -19.19
C GLU A 153 19.66 2.57 -20.66
N ASN A 154 19.84 1.36 -21.21
CA ASN A 154 19.42 1.03 -22.57
C ASN A 154 17.90 1.23 -22.77
N ILE A 155 17.07 0.82 -21.81
CA ILE A 155 15.62 1.01 -21.85
C ILE A 155 15.26 2.50 -21.87
N ALA A 156 15.88 3.30 -20.99
CA ALA A 156 15.65 4.73 -20.91
C ALA A 156 16.10 5.44 -22.21
N SER A 157 17.29 5.10 -22.70
CA SER A 157 17.84 5.60 -23.96
C SER A 157 16.95 5.25 -25.14
N LEU A 158 16.51 3.99 -25.25
CA LEU A 158 15.60 3.55 -26.32
C LEU A 158 14.28 4.32 -26.30
N THR A 159 13.69 4.50 -25.12
CA THR A 159 12.40 5.24 -24.99
C THR A 159 12.56 6.70 -25.43
N LYS A 160 13.69 7.35 -25.10
CA LYS A 160 14.01 8.70 -25.58
C LYS A 160 14.19 8.73 -27.10
N MET A 161 15.02 7.84 -27.65
CA MET A 161 15.27 7.76 -29.09
C MET A 161 14.01 7.48 -29.90
N LEU A 162 13.09 6.66 -29.40
CA LEU A 162 11.80 6.40 -30.03
C LEU A 162 10.93 7.67 -30.11
N GLY A 163 10.95 8.49 -29.06
CA GLY A 163 10.27 9.78 -29.05
C GLY A 163 10.87 10.77 -30.05
N ASP A 164 12.21 10.86 -30.10
CA ASP A 164 12.93 11.73 -31.02
C ASP A 164 12.75 11.30 -32.49
N PHE A 165 12.78 9.99 -32.75
CA PHE A 165 12.52 9.43 -34.09
C PHE A 165 11.08 9.70 -34.54
N SER A 166 10.10 9.62 -33.64
CA SER A 166 8.71 9.97 -33.95
C SER A 166 8.58 11.43 -34.40
N LYS A 167 9.34 12.35 -33.80
CA LYS A 167 9.35 13.77 -34.20
C LYS A 167 10.02 13.96 -35.55
N LEU A 168 11.15 13.27 -35.80
CA LEU A 168 11.85 13.28 -37.09
C LEU A 168 10.97 12.77 -38.24
N LEU A 169 10.21 11.69 -38.01
CA LEU A 169 9.25 11.19 -38.99
C LEU A 169 8.12 12.19 -39.28
N GLY A 170 7.72 13.01 -38.29
CA GLY A 170 6.60 13.94 -38.37
C GLY A 170 6.91 15.34 -38.88
N GLY A 171 8.19 15.72 -38.98
CA GLY A 171 8.60 17.08 -39.37
C GLY A 171 8.05 17.50 -40.74
N LYS A 172 7.48 18.72 -40.82
CA LYS A 172 7.16 19.38 -42.08
C LYS A 172 8.49 19.76 -42.74
N ASN A 173 8.74 19.27 -43.96
CA ASN A 173 9.96 19.54 -44.73
C ASN A 173 10.13 21.05 -44.97
N ALA A 174 10.91 21.72 -44.12
CA ALA A 174 11.44 23.07 -44.37
C ALA A 174 12.98 23.06 -44.55
N GLY A 175 13.61 21.88 -44.49
CA GLY A 175 15.06 21.69 -44.62
C GLY A 175 15.45 20.74 -45.76
N ASN A 176 16.75 20.73 -46.08
CA ASN A 176 17.38 19.97 -47.15
C ASN A 176 17.09 18.45 -47.03
N GLN A 177 16.40 17.85 -48.00
CA GLN A 177 15.94 16.45 -47.95
C GLN A 177 17.07 15.43 -47.69
N SER A 178 18.28 15.74 -48.19
CA SER A 178 19.48 14.93 -47.99
C SER A 178 19.91 14.86 -46.52
N GLU A 179 19.74 15.96 -45.77
CA GLU A 179 20.10 16.04 -44.37
C GLU A 179 19.11 15.30 -43.47
N THR A 180 17.81 15.42 -43.75
CA THR A 180 16.76 14.65 -43.09
C THR A 180 16.94 13.14 -43.30
N ALA A 181 17.24 12.71 -44.52
CA ALA A 181 17.51 11.30 -44.82
C ALA A 181 18.74 10.77 -44.05
N ARG A 182 19.81 11.57 -43.95
CA ARG A 182 21.02 11.23 -43.19
C ARG A 182 20.74 11.18 -41.67
N ALA A 183 19.92 12.09 -41.16
CA ALA A 183 19.49 12.10 -39.76
C ALA A 183 18.65 10.86 -39.42
N LEU A 184 17.68 10.50 -40.27
CA LEU A 184 16.87 9.29 -40.12
C LEU A 184 17.74 8.04 -40.09
N ARG A 185 18.65 7.86 -41.06
CA ARG A 185 19.56 6.69 -41.09
C ARG A 185 20.40 6.56 -39.82
N ARG A 186 20.98 7.67 -39.33
CA ARG A 186 21.75 7.68 -38.07
C ARG A 186 20.89 7.28 -36.87
N SER A 187 19.67 7.82 -36.77
CA SER A 187 18.74 7.49 -35.68
C SER A 187 18.29 6.03 -35.75
N MET A 188 17.97 5.50 -36.93
CA MET A 188 17.63 4.09 -37.15
C MET A 188 18.78 3.17 -36.69
N ALA A 189 20.02 3.47 -37.07
CA ALA A 189 21.18 2.68 -36.68
C ALA A 189 21.38 2.66 -35.15
N ALA A 190 21.23 3.82 -34.49
CA ALA A 190 21.32 3.92 -33.03
C ALA A 190 20.21 3.13 -32.31
N ILE A 191 18.96 3.26 -32.78
CA ILE A 191 17.81 2.51 -32.23
C ILE A 191 18.02 1.01 -32.41
N LEU A 192 18.47 0.56 -33.59
CA LEU A 192 18.76 -0.84 -33.86
C LEU A 192 19.86 -1.38 -32.95
N GLY A 193 20.93 -0.63 -32.73
CA GLY A 193 22.01 -1.00 -31.82
C GLY A 193 21.51 -1.31 -30.41
N VAL A 194 20.72 -0.39 -29.82
CA VAL A 194 20.17 -0.56 -28.48
C VAL A 194 19.09 -1.65 -28.44
N THR A 195 18.26 -1.76 -29.49
CA THR A 195 17.22 -2.79 -29.62
C THR A 195 17.84 -4.20 -29.60
N ARG A 196 18.90 -4.41 -30.38
CA ARG A 196 19.64 -5.69 -30.45
C ARG A 196 20.36 -6.01 -29.14
N ALA A 197 20.96 -5.00 -28.51
CA ALA A 197 21.57 -5.16 -27.19
C ALA A 197 20.54 -5.63 -26.16
N LEU A 198 19.37 -4.97 -26.07
CA LEU A 198 18.29 -5.38 -25.17
C LEU A 198 17.74 -6.76 -25.51
N ALA A 199 17.56 -7.09 -26.79
CA ALA A 199 17.03 -8.40 -27.20
C ALA A 199 17.93 -9.58 -26.80
N ARG A 200 19.25 -9.33 -26.76
CA ARG A 200 20.28 -10.28 -26.35
C ARG A 200 20.46 -10.34 -24.82
N ASP A 201 20.55 -9.17 -24.18
CA ASP A 201 21.07 -9.03 -22.81
C ASP A 201 19.96 -8.95 -21.75
N LEU A 202 18.73 -8.58 -22.11
CA LEU A 202 17.61 -8.56 -21.16
C LEU A 202 17.04 -9.97 -20.94
N LYS A 203 17.31 -10.56 -19.78
CA LYS A 203 16.87 -11.92 -19.42
C LYS A 203 15.63 -11.92 -18.53
N LEU A 204 14.49 -11.54 -19.11
CA LEU A 204 13.19 -11.56 -18.43
C LEU A 204 12.31 -12.73 -18.88
N PRO A 205 11.37 -13.19 -18.02
CA PRO A 205 10.43 -14.26 -18.39
C PRO A 205 9.66 -13.95 -19.68
N ARG A 206 9.31 -15.03 -20.40
CA ARG A 206 8.50 -15.02 -21.61
C ARG A 206 7.34 -15.99 -21.44
N THR A 207 6.33 -15.59 -20.67
CA THR A 207 5.20 -16.44 -20.32
C THR A 207 3.97 -15.60 -20.01
N ARG A 208 2.79 -16.19 -20.26
CA ARG A 208 1.49 -15.65 -19.78
C ARG A 208 0.99 -16.38 -18.53
N HIS A 209 1.68 -17.44 -18.09
CA HIS A 209 1.25 -18.25 -16.96
C HIS A 209 1.43 -17.49 -15.64
N GLY A 210 0.31 -17.12 -15.01
CA GLY A 210 0.32 -16.34 -13.76
C GLY A 210 1.14 -16.99 -12.64
N ARG A 211 1.20 -18.32 -12.57
CA ARG A 211 2.01 -19.07 -11.59
C ARG A 211 3.51 -18.80 -11.77
N ALA A 212 4.01 -18.84 -13.00
CA ALA A 212 5.42 -18.59 -13.30
C ALA A 212 5.81 -17.12 -13.00
N ILE A 213 4.94 -16.18 -13.37
CA ILE A 213 5.15 -14.75 -13.06
C ILE A 213 5.11 -14.50 -11.55
N LYS A 214 4.19 -15.16 -10.84
CA LYS A 214 4.10 -15.08 -9.37
C LYS A 214 5.38 -15.57 -8.71
N LYS A 215 5.91 -16.72 -9.15
CA LYS A 215 7.19 -17.26 -8.68
C LYS A 215 8.34 -16.30 -8.96
N PHE A 216 8.39 -15.71 -10.16
CA PHE A 216 9.37 -14.69 -10.51
C PHE A 216 9.28 -13.45 -9.60
N CYS A 217 8.09 -12.89 -9.37
CA CYS A 217 7.90 -11.73 -8.49
C CYS A 217 8.35 -12.03 -7.06
N LEU A 218 7.96 -13.20 -6.52
CA LEU A 218 8.36 -13.63 -5.18
C LEU A 218 9.86 -13.86 -5.07
N GLY A 219 10.51 -14.39 -6.10
CA GLY A 219 11.97 -14.64 -6.10
C GLY A 219 12.83 -13.40 -6.36
N SER A 220 12.29 -12.40 -7.03
CA SER A 220 13.02 -11.18 -7.38
C SER A 220 12.95 -10.10 -6.30
N ALA A 221 11.86 -10.04 -5.53
CA ALA A 221 11.69 -9.04 -4.48
C ALA A 221 12.70 -9.21 -3.33
N SER A 222 13.24 -8.09 -2.85
CA SER A 222 14.16 -8.05 -1.70
C SER A 222 13.43 -7.83 -0.39
N LEU A 223 12.28 -7.17 -0.40
CA LEU A 223 11.46 -6.87 0.77
C LEU A 223 10.06 -7.44 0.54
N VAL A 224 9.71 -8.48 1.28
CA VAL A 224 8.43 -9.20 1.13
C VAL A 224 7.58 -9.01 2.37
N PHE A 225 6.33 -8.59 2.18
CA PHE A 225 5.36 -8.31 3.23
C PHE A 225 4.18 -9.28 3.12
N CYS A 226 3.83 -9.92 4.22
CA CYS A 226 2.60 -10.72 4.33
C CYS A 226 2.14 -10.86 5.77
N THR A 227 0.96 -11.45 6.00
CA THR A 227 0.62 -11.90 7.34
C THR A 227 1.51 -13.07 7.75
N VAL A 228 1.64 -13.32 9.06
CA VAL A 228 2.36 -14.48 9.61
C VAL A 228 1.88 -15.78 8.97
N SER A 229 0.56 -16.00 8.90
CA SER A 229 -0.03 -17.16 8.19
C SER A 229 0.21 -17.16 6.68
N GLY A 230 0.39 -15.99 6.07
CA GLY A 230 0.69 -15.85 4.64
C GLY A 230 2.08 -16.37 4.27
N SER A 231 3.02 -16.34 5.22
CA SER A 231 4.41 -16.79 5.01
C SER A 231 4.52 -18.27 4.64
N ALA A 232 3.52 -19.11 4.99
CA ALA A 232 3.42 -20.50 4.55
C ALA A 232 3.37 -20.69 3.01
N LYS A 233 3.22 -19.60 2.25
CA LYS A 233 3.29 -19.61 0.78
C LYS A 233 4.70 -19.35 0.24
N LEU A 234 5.69 -19.22 1.12
CA LEU A 234 7.08 -18.89 0.78
C LEU A 234 8.02 -20.10 0.83
N ASN A 235 7.50 -21.34 0.85
CA ASN A 235 8.29 -22.56 1.01
C ASN A 235 9.42 -22.73 -0.03
N GLU A 236 9.25 -22.17 -1.24
CA GLU A 236 10.28 -22.19 -2.30
C GLU A 236 11.21 -20.96 -2.29
N GLN A 237 11.10 -20.09 -1.28
CA GLN A 237 11.83 -18.83 -1.20
C GLN A 237 12.86 -18.87 -0.08
N LYS A 238 14.03 -18.28 -0.35
CA LYS A 238 15.08 -18.04 0.64
C LYS A 238 15.03 -16.60 1.11
N MET A 239 15.04 -16.40 2.42
CA MET A 239 15.08 -15.08 3.07
C MET A 239 16.25 -15.05 4.05
N ASP A 240 16.96 -13.93 4.15
CA ASP A 240 18.10 -13.79 5.06
C ASP A 240 17.66 -13.27 6.44
N LEU A 241 16.67 -12.38 6.47
CA LEU A 241 16.18 -11.70 7.67
C LEU A 241 14.66 -11.83 7.78
N LEU A 242 14.19 -12.21 8.97
CA LEU A 242 12.78 -12.19 9.33
C LEU A 242 12.50 -11.04 10.29
N LEU A 243 11.50 -10.21 9.99
CA LEU A 243 10.93 -9.22 10.88
C LEU A 243 9.49 -9.63 11.21
N ILE A 244 9.14 -9.75 12.48
CA ILE A 244 7.75 -9.96 12.91
C ILE A 244 7.33 -8.75 13.73
N ASP A 245 6.46 -7.92 13.15
CA ASP A 245 5.82 -6.81 13.84
C ASP A 245 4.61 -7.30 14.64
N GLU A 246 4.28 -6.63 15.74
CA GLU A 246 3.23 -7.03 16.69
C GLU A 246 3.38 -8.49 17.19
N ALA A 247 4.61 -8.95 17.40
CA ALA A 247 4.94 -10.32 17.78
C ALA A 247 4.34 -10.76 19.13
N ALA A 248 4.11 -9.81 20.04
CA ALA A 248 3.45 -10.07 21.33
C ALA A 248 1.97 -10.47 21.18
N GLN A 249 1.34 -10.13 20.05
CA GLN A 249 -0.06 -10.50 19.77
C GLN A 249 -0.20 -11.92 19.17
N LEU A 250 0.91 -12.62 18.92
CA LEU A 250 0.92 -13.94 18.30
C LEU A 250 0.97 -15.04 19.34
N LYS A 251 0.30 -16.15 19.05
CA LYS A 251 0.62 -17.43 19.69
C LYS A 251 2.01 -17.86 19.26
N GLU A 252 2.69 -18.58 20.12
CA GLU A 252 4.01 -19.12 19.79
C GLU A 252 4.02 -19.94 18.49
N CYS A 253 3.03 -20.82 18.31
CA CYS A 253 2.91 -21.66 17.11
C CYS A 253 2.70 -20.85 15.81
N GLU A 254 2.12 -19.65 15.89
CA GLU A 254 1.95 -18.78 14.74
C GLU A 254 3.30 -18.19 14.32
N SER A 255 4.13 -17.78 15.29
CA SER A 255 5.48 -17.26 15.03
C SER A 255 6.40 -18.30 14.38
N LEU A 256 6.15 -19.60 14.61
CA LEU A 256 6.91 -20.69 13.98
C LEU A 256 6.71 -20.77 12.46
N VAL A 257 5.56 -20.31 11.93
CA VAL A 257 5.28 -20.40 10.48
C VAL A 257 6.32 -19.64 9.64
N PRO A 258 6.59 -18.35 9.88
CA PRO A 258 7.63 -17.65 9.14
C PRO A 258 9.05 -18.07 9.54
N LEU A 259 9.27 -18.60 10.74
CA LEU A 259 10.58 -19.12 11.18
C LEU A 259 11.02 -20.36 10.40
N GLN A 260 10.09 -21.10 9.78
CA GLN A 260 10.39 -22.23 8.90
C GLN A 260 10.86 -21.82 7.49
N VAL A 261 10.84 -20.51 7.16
CA VAL A 261 11.31 -20.05 5.85
C VAL A 261 12.80 -20.31 5.71
N SER A 262 13.19 -20.87 4.56
CA SER A 262 14.56 -21.30 4.34
C SER A 262 15.56 -20.14 4.26
N GLY A 263 16.78 -20.37 4.73
CA GLY A 263 17.91 -19.43 4.58
C GLY A 263 18.01 -18.33 5.64
N LEU A 264 17.09 -18.29 6.61
CA LEU A 264 17.10 -17.28 7.66
C LEU A 264 18.40 -17.32 8.47
N LYS A 265 19.04 -16.16 8.59
CA LYS A 265 20.26 -15.95 9.40
C LYS A 265 19.93 -15.17 10.67
N HIS A 266 18.94 -14.29 10.59
CA HIS A 266 18.52 -13.45 11.71
C HIS A 266 16.99 -13.33 11.75
N ALA A 267 16.46 -13.18 12.95
CA ALA A 267 15.06 -12.87 13.19
C ALA A 267 14.97 -11.73 14.22
N VAL A 268 14.07 -10.77 13.96
CA VAL A 268 13.77 -9.66 14.85
C VAL A 268 12.28 -9.71 15.16
N LEU A 269 11.96 -9.85 16.44
CA LEU A 269 10.59 -9.79 16.94
C LEU A 269 10.37 -8.41 17.53
N ILE A 270 9.35 -7.70 17.02
CA ILE A 270 8.96 -6.37 17.46
C ILE A 270 7.58 -6.53 18.07
N GLY A 271 7.41 -6.10 19.31
CA GLY A 271 6.16 -6.26 20.03
C GLY A 271 6.24 -5.67 21.41
N ASP A 272 5.10 -5.69 22.09
CA ASP A 272 4.93 -5.12 23.41
C ASP A 272 4.05 -6.05 24.25
N GLU A 273 4.65 -6.69 25.24
CA GLU A 273 4.00 -7.62 26.16
C GLU A 273 3.05 -6.92 27.15
N CYS A 274 3.14 -5.59 27.29
CA CYS A 274 2.19 -4.79 28.06
C CYS A 274 0.92 -4.43 27.27
N GLN A 275 0.87 -4.74 25.97
CA GLN A 275 -0.31 -4.55 25.12
C GLN A 275 -1.17 -5.82 25.02
N LEU A 276 -2.10 -5.86 24.07
CA LEU A 276 -3.05 -6.96 23.92
C LEU A 276 -2.33 -8.29 23.59
N PRO A 277 -2.55 -9.36 24.37
CA PRO A 277 -1.99 -10.68 24.05
C PRO A 277 -2.78 -11.36 22.93
N ALA A 278 -2.31 -12.54 22.52
CA ALA A 278 -2.99 -13.37 21.54
C ALA A 278 -4.38 -13.81 22.04
N THR A 279 -5.41 -13.69 21.21
CA THR A 279 -6.77 -14.11 21.58
C THR A 279 -6.89 -15.64 21.64
N VAL A 280 -7.20 -16.20 22.81
CA VAL A 280 -7.51 -17.62 23.00
C VAL A 280 -8.96 -17.77 23.44
N LYS A 281 -9.78 -18.48 22.63
CA LYS A 281 -11.21 -18.67 22.95
C LYS A 281 -11.47 -19.79 23.95
N SER A 282 -10.65 -20.84 23.90
CA SER A 282 -10.78 -22.00 24.78
C SER A 282 -10.17 -21.67 26.13
N LYS A 283 -10.98 -21.72 27.20
CA LYS A 283 -10.49 -21.52 28.57
C LYS A 283 -9.40 -22.54 28.93
N VAL A 284 -9.56 -23.79 28.50
CA VAL A 284 -8.55 -24.85 28.74
C VAL A 284 -7.20 -24.49 28.10
N SER A 285 -7.22 -24.00 26.86
CA SER A 285 -6.00 -23.60 26.17
C SER A 285 -5.38 -22.33 26.74
N ASP A 286 -6.21 -21.40 27.21
CA ASP A 286 -5.78 -20.17 27.87
C ASP A 286 -5.08 -20.49 29.21
N SER A 287 -5.69 -21.36 30.03
CA SER A 287 -5.08 -21.88 31.25
C SER A 287 -3.78 -22.66 31.00
N ALA A 288 -3.63 -23.26 29.81
CA ALA A 288 -2.38 -23.90 29.37
C ALA A 288 -1.37 -22.92 28.74
N LEU A 289 -1.59 -21.61 28.88
CA LEU A 289 -0.72 -20.53 28.38
C LEU A 289 -0.52 -20.53 26.86
N LEU A 290 -1.49 -21.03 26.08
CA LEU A 290 -1.43 -20.94 24.61
C LEU A 290 -1.41 -19.48 24.11
N GLY A 291 -1.89 -18.54 24.93
CA GLY A 291 -1.88 -17.10 24.64
C GLY A 291 -0.51 -16.45 24.79
N ARG A 292 0.44 -17.10 25.46
CA ARG A 292 1.81 -16.59 25.63
C ARG A 292 2.52 -16.55 24.29
N SER A 293 3.09 -15.40 23.97
CA SER A 293 3.82 -15.20 22.72
C SER A 293 5.23 -15.75 22.78
N LEU A 294 5.83 -16.01 21.61
CA LEU A 294 7.26 -16.32 21.52
C LEU A 294 8.12 -15.15 22.04
N PHE A 295 7.67 -13.91 21.78
CA PHE A 295 8.33 -12.69 22.24
C PHE A 295 8.43 -12.66 23.77
N GLU A 296 7.30 -12.86 24.46
CA GLU A 296 7.22 -12.90 25.93
C GLU A 296 8.05 -14.04 26.49
N ARG A 297 7.95 -15.25 25.91
CA ARG A 297 8.71 -16.42 26.38
C ARG A 297 10.22 -16.20 26.28
N LEU A 298 10.71 -15.59 25.20
CA LEU A 298 12.14 -15.26 25.08
C LEU A 298 12.58 -14.23 26.12
N GLY A 299 11.75 -13.23 26.41
CA GLY A 299 12.00 -12.27 27.48
C GLY A 299 12.13 -12.95 28.85
N LEU A 300 11.22 -13.87 29.18
CA LEU A 300 11.26 -14.66 30.42
C LEU A 300 12.49 -15.56 30.53
N LEU A 301 13.02 -16.03 29.38
CA LEU A 301 14.26 -16.81 29.32
C LEU A 301 15.53 -15.94 29.42
N GLY A 302 15.41 -14.63 29.63
CA GLY A 302 16.53 -13.73 29.81
C GLY A 302 17.12 -13.17 28.52
N HIS A 303 16.46 -13.34 27.37
CA HIS A 303 16.88 -12.64 26.15
C HIS A 303 16.71 -11.13 26.33
N LYS A 304 17.78 -10.37 26.02
CA LYS A 304 17.77 -8.91 26.12
C LYS A 304 16.70 -8.32 25.20
N LYS A 305 15.83 -7.49 25.78
CA LYS A 305 14.85 -6.67 25.06
C LYS A 305 15.42 -5.28 24.86
N HIS A 306 15.23 -4.71 23.67
CA HIS A 306 15.58 -3.34 23.38
C HIS A 306 14.31 -2.47 23.45
N LEU A 307 14.21 -1.64 24.48
CA LEU A 307 13.09 -0.71 24.64
C LEU A 307 13.32 0.52 23.76
N LEU A 308 12.37 0.82 22.87
CA LEU A 308 12.29 2.11 22.19
C LEU A 308 11.62 3.11 23.14
N ASN A 309 12.44 3.90 23.81
CA ASN A 309 12.04 4.64 25.00
C ASN A 309 11.55 6.08 24.73
N MET A 310 11.14 6.42 23.50
CA MET A 310 10.64 7.75 23.17
C MET A 310 9.34 7.67 22.37
N GLN A 311 8.29 8.33 22.85
CA GLN A 311 6.96 8.33 22.24
C GLN A 311 6.70 9.63 21.49
N TYR A 312 6.08 9.51 20.30
CA TYR A 312 5.83 10.63 19.38
C TYR A 312 4.33 10.81 19.08
N ARG A 313 3.44 10.16 19.84
CA ARG A 313 2.02 10.06 19.50
C ARG A 313 1.11 10.94 20.34
N MET A 314 1.28 10.92 21.66
CA MET A 314 0.28 11.44 22.59
C MET A 314 0.85 12.58 23.44
N HIS A 315 -0.02 13.49 23.87
CA HIS A 315 0.35 14.57 24.78
C HIS A 315 0.91 14.01 26.11
N PRO A 316 1.91 14.67 26.75
CA PRO A 316 2.52 14.21 28.01
C PRO A 316 1.52 13.87 29.15
N SER A 317 0.42 14.63 29.23
CA SER A 317 -0.64 14.36 30.22
C SER A 317 -1.37 13.03 30.01
N ILE A 318 -1.34 12.48 28.79
CA ILE A 318 -1.88 11.15 28.47
C ILE A 318 -0.82 10.09 28.72
N SER A 319 0.44 10.33 28.32
CA SER A 319 1.52 9.33 28.40
C SER A 319 1.95 9.02 29.84
N VAL A 320 1.76 9.96 30.77
CA VAL A 320 2.19 9.81 32.18
C VAL A 320 1.61 8.57 32.86
N PHE A 321 0.33 8.26 32.67
CA PHE A 321 -0.32 7.12 33.34
C PHE A 321 0.14 5.77 32.78
N PRO A 322 0.13 5.52 31.44
CA PRO A 322 0.68 4.29 30.88
C PRO A 322 2.16 4.10 31.21
N ASN A 323 2.97 5.17 31.14
CA ASN A 323 4.40 5.12 31.42
C ASN A 323 4.70 4.69 32.87
N LEU A 324 3.95 5.25 33.82
CA LEU A 324 4.04 4.85 35.22
C LEU A 324 3.54 3.42 35.46
N SER A 325 2.39 3.07 34.87
CA SER A 325 1.71 1.80 35.18
C SER A 325 2.36 0.58 34.55
N PHE A 326 3.01 0.73 33.39
CA PHE A 326 3.46 -0.40 32.57
C PHE A 326 4.94 -0.37 32.18
N TYR A 327 5.62 0.78 32.28
CA TYR A 327 6.97 0.95 31.74
C TYR A 327 7.97 1.55 32.74
N ASP A 328 7.68 1.54 34.04
CA ASP A 328 8.56 2.04 35.11
C ASP A 328 9.13 3.45 34.85
N ARG A 329 8.33 4.32 34.22
CA ARG A 329 8.74 5.69 33.82
C ARG A 329 9.90 5.75 32.81
N GLN A 330 10.18 4.67 32.09
CA GLN A 330 11.29 4.61 31.12
C GLN A 330 10.97 5.29 29.78
N ILE A 331 9.70 5.59 29.49
CA ILE A 331 9.30 6.25 28.23
C ILE A 331 9.42 7.76 28.35
N LEU A 332 10.06 8.39 27.36
CA LEU A 332 10.25 9.82 27.21
C LEU A 332 9.28 10.39 26.17
N ASP A 333 8.92 11.67 26.31
CA ASP A 333 8.09 12.37 25.32
C ASP A 333 8.99 13.01 24.24
N GLY A 334 8.62 12.81 22.98
CA GLY A 334 9.34 13.37 21.83
C GLY A 334 9.06 14.86 21.63
N PRO A 335 9.96 15.62 20.97
CA PRO A 335 9.81 17.06 20.81
C PRO A 335 8.52 17.51 20.10
N ASN A 336 7.95 16.65 19.25
CA ASN A 336 6.73 16.97 18.50
C ASN A 336 5.46 16.99 19.38
N VAL A 337 5.47 16.32 20.53
CA VAL A 337 4.31 16.25 21.44
C VAL A 337 4.40 17.22 22.61
N THR A 338 5.57 17.84 22.80
CA THR A 338 5.83 18.84 23.86
C THR A 338 5.75 20.28 23.34
N GLN A 339 5.51 20.49 22.05
CA GLN A 339 5.35 21.82 21.46
C GLN A 339 3.96 22.39 21.76
N THR A 340 3.87 23.71 21.89
CA THR A 340 2.59 24.44 22.12
C THR A 340 1.56 24.20 21.02
N THR A 341 2.01 23.90 19.79
CA THR A 341 1.11 23.51 18.68
C THR A 341 0.42 22.16 18.90
N HIS A 342 0.90 21.33 19.83
CA HIS A 342 0.27 20.08 20.23
C HIS A 342 -0.81 20.28 21.31
N GLU A 343 -0.91 21.49 21.88
CA GLU A 343 -1.87 21.87 22.93
C GLU A 343 -3.15 22.52 22.36
N LEU A 344 -3.42 22.37 21.07
CA LEU A 344 -4.60 22.96 20.41
C LEU A 344 -5.90 22.48 21.07
N SER A 345 -6.63 23.41 21.71
CA SER A 345 -7.96 23.17 22.24
C SER A 345 -9.02 23.51 21.19
N TYR A 346 -9.74 22.51 20.71
CA TYR A 346 -10.82 22.70 19.72
C TYR A 346 -12.15 23.10 20.36
N LEU A 347 -12.29 22.87 21.66
CA LEU A 347 -13.48 23.20 22.44
C LEU A 347 -13.09 23.97 23.70
N PRO A 348 -13.92 24.93 24.14
CA PRO A 348 -13.67 25.68 25.37
C PRO A 348 -14.02 24.84 26.60
N GLY A 349 -13.19 24.93 27.65
CA GLY A 349 -13.45 24.34 28.96
C GLY A 349 -12.54 23.16 29.31
N ALA A 350 -12.25 23.00 30.60
CA ALA A 350 -11.30 22.01 31.12
C ALA A 350 -11.67 20.56 30.76
N MET A 351 -12.96 20.25 30.60
CA MET A 351 -13.45 18.93 30.22
C MET A 351 -13.02 18.46 28.82
N PHE A 352 -12.55 19.38 27.96
CA PHE A 352 -12.09 19.09 26.61
C PHE A 352 -10.57 19.25 26.45
N GLY A 353 -9.84 19.29 27.58
CA GLY A 353 -8.39 19.22 27.57
C GLY A 353 -7.86 17.91 26.95
N PRO A 354 -6.54 17.75 26.85
CA PRO A 354 -5.91 16.59 26.19
C PRO A 354 -6.29 15.24 26.81
N TYR A 355 -6.71 15.23 28.08
CA TYR A 355 -7.21 14.06 28.77
C TYR A 355 -8.32 14.45 29.75
N SER A 356 -9.44 13.74 29.74
CA SER A 356 -10.55 13.94 30.67
C SER A 356 -11.33 12.63 30.85
N PHE A 357 -11.77 12.37 32.08
CA PHE A 357 -12.69 11.27 32.38
C PHE A 357 -14.09 11.85 32.63
N ILE A 358 -15.04 11.51 31.76
CA ILE A 358 -16.41 12.03 31.84
C ILE A 358 -17.28 10.92 32.45
N ASN A 359 -17.73 11.14 33.68
CA ASN A 359 -18.70 10.26 34.31
C ASN A 359 -20.07 10.41 33.61
N VAL A 360 -20.61 9.32 33.08
CA VAL A 360 -21.93 9.28 32.45
C VAL A 360 -22.79 8.31 33.22
N ASP A 361 -23.82 8.84 33.90
CA ASP A 361 -24.78 8.00 34.61
C ASP A 361 -25.71 7.32 33.58
N GLY A 362 -25.41 6.05 33.30
CA GLY A 362 -26.05 5.28 32.25
C GLY A 362 -26.19 3.81 32.64
N ARG A 363 -27.23 3.15 32.11
CA ARG A 363 -27.47 1.73 32.33
C ARG A 363 -27.02 0.91 31.13
N GLU A 364 -26.40 -0.24 31.42
CA GLU A 364 -25.96 -1.18 30.41
C GLU A 364 -27.10 -2.15 30.03
N ASP A 365 -27.47 -2.16 28.76
CA ASP A 365 -28.42 -3.14 28.21
C ASP A 365 -27.70 -4.45 27.89
N ARG A 366 -28.27 -5.57 28.34
CA ARG A 366 -27.76 -6.92 28.07
C ARG A 366 -28.42 -7.52 26.83
N GLY A 367 -27.70 -7.53 25.71
CA GLY A 367 -28.02 -8.31 24.50
C GLY A 367 -26.90 -9.30 24.14
N ARG A 368 -26.83 -9.76 22.88
CA ARG A 368 -25.70 -10.58 22.36
C ARG A 368 -24.33 -9.85 22.47
N SER A 369 -24.37 -8.53 22.60
CA SER A 369 -23.25 -7.65 22.98
C SER A 369 -23.82 -6.53 23.86
N LYS A 370 -23.03 -6.01 24.78
CA LYS A 370 -23.44 -4.92 25.69
C LYS A 370 -23.54 -3.57 24.97
N ARG A 371 -24.43 -2.70 25.43
CA ARG A 371 -24.55 -1.30 24.98
C ARG A 371 -24.97 -0.38 26.13
N ASN A 372 -24.54 0.87 26.10
CA ASN A 372 -24.98 1.92 27.02
C ASN A 372 -25.41 3.14 26.20
N MET A 373 -26.71 3.45 26.18
CA MET A 373 -27.26 4.51 25.33
C MET A 373 -26.94 5.92 25.85
N ALA A 374 -26.77 6.09 27.16
CA ALA A 374 -26.35 7.37 27.73
C ALA A 374 -24.92 7.72 27.30
N GLU A 375 -23.99 6.75 27.36
CA GLU A 375 -22.64 6.93 26.82
C GLU A 375 -22.66 7.23 25.32
N VAL A 376 -23.51 6.55 24.54
CA VAL A 376 -23.64 6.82 23.10
C VAL A 376 -24.11 8.26 22.86
N ALA A 377 -25.10 8.75 23.60
CA ALA A 377 -25.59 10.11 23.48
C ALA A 377 -24.49 11.14 23.83
N ALA A 378 -23.77 10.95 24.94
CA ALA A 378 -22.65 11.80 25.33
C ALA A 378 -21.53 11.82 24.28
N ILE A 379 -21.15 10.66 23.75
CA ILE A 379 -20.14 10.55 22.68
C ILE A 379 -20.59 11.30 21.42
N LEU A 380 -21.85 11.15 21.01
CA LEU A 380 -22.36 11.86 19.83
C LEU A 380 -22.33 13.37 20.02
N GLU A 381 -22.64 13.86 21.22
CA GLU A 381 -22.61 15.29 21.50
C GLU A 381 -21.19 15.84 21.42
N ILE A 382 -20.23 15.17 22.07
CA ILE A 382 -18.80 15.54 21.99
C ILE A 382 -18.34 15.54 20.52
N LEU A 383 -18.70 14.52 19.73
CA LEU A 383 -18.34 14.45 18.31
C LEU A 383 -18.97 15.59 17.48
N ARG A 384 -20.21 15.99 17.79
CA ARG A 384 -20.85 17.15 17.12
C ARG A 384 -20.13 18.44 17.46
N SER A 385 -19.84 18.68 18.74
CA SER A 385 -19.11 19.86 19.19
C SER A 385 -17.73 19.92 18.53
N LEU A 386 -16.97 18.81 18.56
CA LEU A 386 -15.66 18.73 17.92
C LEU A 386 -15.71 19.01 16.41
N LYS A 387 -16.75 18.54 15.72
CA LYS A 387 -16.95 18.82 14.30
C LYS A 387 -17.23 20.30 14.01
N GLN A 388 -17.90 21.00 14.93
CA GLN A 388 -18.16 22.45 14.81
C GLN A 388 -16.93 23.28 15.17
N GLY A 389 -16.14 22.86 16.16
CA GLY A 389 -14.96 23.57 16.65
C GLY A 389 -13.68 23.33 15.84
N ALA A 390 -13.59 22.22 15.10
CA ALA A 390 -12.38 21.87 14.36
C ALA A 390 -12.55 21.94 12.84
N CYS A 391 -11.66 22.68 12.18
CA CYS A 391 -11.45 22.62 10.74
C CYS A 391 -10.69 21.34 10.34
N GLY A 392 -11.30 20.15 10.44
CA GLY A 392 -10.68 18.92 9.91
C GLY A 392 -11.40 17.58 10.20
N PRO A 393 -11.12 16.51 9.41
CA PRO A 393 -11.84 15.23 9.48
C PRO A 393 -11.30 14.18 10.48
N TRP A 394 -10.55 14.56 11.53
CA TRP A 394 -9.66 13.64 12.26
C TRP A 394 -10.20 13.10 13.61
N PHE A 395 -11.47 12.72 13.71
CA PHE A 395 -12.05 12.20 14.95
C PHE A 395 -12.32 10.70 14.90
N PHE A 396 -11.93 9.96 15.95
CA PHE A 396 -12.15 8.51 16.07
C PHE A 396 -12.70 8.15 17.44
N ALA A 397 -13.79 7.37 17.47
CA ALA A 397 -14.39 6.87 18.70
C ALA A 397 -14.32 5.32 18.77
N SER A 398 -13.57 4.80 19.73
CA SER A 398 -13.47 3.37 20.02
C SER A 398 -14.39 2.93 21.17
N THR A 399 -14.83 1.68 21.13
CA THR A 399 -15.53 1.02 22.25
C THR A 399 -15.25 -0.48 22.16
N PRO A 400 -15.09 -1.21 23.28
CA PRO A 400 -14.84 -2.65 23.25
C PRO A 400 -16.07 -3.47 22.79
N TRP A 401 -17.28 -2.91 22.86
CA TRP A 401 -18.52 -3.63 22.59
C TRP A 401 -19.06 -3.41 21.17
N MET A 402 -19.41 -4.50 20.47
CA MET A 402 -20.03 -4.41 19.14
C MET A 402 -21.40 -3.75 19.19
N GLY A 403 -22.16 -3.93 20.28
CA GLY A 403 -23.47 -3.31 20.50
C GLY A 403 -23.40 -1.78 20.46
N SER A 404 -22.51 -1.19 21.25
CA SER A 404 -22.27 0.26 21.24
C SER A 404 -21.73 0.77 19.90
N LYS A 405 -20.87 0.01 19.18
CA LYS A 405 -20.43 0.39 17.82
C LYS A 405 -21.60 0.48 16.84
N ALA A 406 -22.50 -0.50 16.88
CA ALA A 406 -23.65 -0.56 15.99
C ALA A 406 -24.66 0.56 16.28
N ALA A 407 -25.01 0.76 17.56
CA ALA A 407 -25.92 1.82 18.01
C ALA A 407 -25.45 3.22 17.57
N ARG A 408 -24.15 3.49 17.68
CA ARG A 408 -23.56 4.75 17.21
C ARG A 408 -23.76 4.95 15.70
N ARG A 409 -23.48 3.93 14.88
CA ARG A 409 -23.62 4.01 13.41
C ARG A 409 -25.07 4.31 13.00
N THR A 410 -26.04 3.66 13.66
CA THR A 410 -27.46 3.88 13.36
C THR A 410 -27.93 5.25 13.83
N SER A 411 -27.47 5.72 15.00
CA SER A 411 -27.83 7.06 15.51
C SER A 411 -27.22 8.22 14.73
N SER A 412 -26.09 8.00 14.05
CA SER A 412 -25.47 9.02 13.18
C SER A 412 -26.15 9.19 11.82
N SER A 413 -27.00 8.23 11.41
CA SER A 413 -27.68 8.22 10.11
C SER A 413 -29.12 8.77 10.14
N SER A 414 -29.63 9.17 11.30
CA SER A 414 -30.99 9.71 11.46
C SER A 414 -30.93 11.23 11.69
N PRO A 415 -31.70 12.06 10.96
CA PRO A 415 -31.81 13.48 11.29
C PRO A 415 -32.59 13.66 12.61
N PRO A 416 -32.29 14.68 13.42
CA PRO A 416 -32.96 14.87 14.70
C PRO A 416 -34.40 15.34 14.47
N SER A 417 -35.38 14.53 14.84
CA SER A 417 -36.75 14.99 15.09
C SER A 417 -36.78 15.66 16.46
N GLY A 418 -36.61 16.98 16.49
CA GLY A 418 -36.88 17.78 17.69
C GLY A 418 -38.38 17.88 17.98
N PRO A 419 -38.82 17.97 19.24
CA PRO A 419 -40.22 18.25 19.55
C PRO A 419 -40.54 19.71 19.21
N THR A 420 -41.61 19.93 18.48
CA THR A 420 -42.19 21.25 18.23
C THR A 420 -42.71 21.87 19.54
N PRO A 421 -42.43 23.15 19.83
CA PRO A 421 -43.00 23.82 21.00
C PRO A 421 -44.49 24.07 20.75
N ARG A 422 -45.37 23.53 21.61
CA ARG A 422 -46.77 23.94 21.66
C ARG A 422 -46.86 25.34 22.28
N ALA A 423 -47.50 26.26 21.56
CA ALA A 423 -47.85 27.58 22.06
C ALA A 423 -48.88 27.48 23.22
N PRO A 424 -48.87 28.41 24.19
CA PRO A 424 -49.77 28.38 25.33
C PRO A 424 -51.14 28.98 24.98
N SER A 425 -52.21 28.25 25.27
CA SER A 425 -53.57 28.79 25.33
C SER A 425 -53.81 29.43 26.69
N ALA A 426 -54.20 30.70 26.69
CA ALA A 426 -54.57 31.48 27.87
C ALA A 426 -56.00 31.17 28.31
N SER A 427 -56.20 30.88 29.61
CA SER A 427 -57.24 31.45 30.48
C SER A 427 -57.25 30.76 31.85
N SER A 428 -57.00 31.57 32.89
CA SER A 428 -57.14 31.37 34.34
C SER A 428 -58.61 31.20 34.80
N PRO A 429 -58.91 31.16 36.11
CA PRO A 429 -58.45 30.27 37.19
C PRO A 429 -59.65 29.68 37.97
N THR A 430 -59.47 28.61 38.77
CA THR A 430 -60.22 28.43 40.03
C THR A 430 -59.58 27.34 40.89
N ALA A 431 -59.59 27.63 42.19
CA ALA A 431 -59.08 26.81 43.28
C ALA A 431 -59.90 25.53 43.51
N ASP A 432 -59.24 24.47 43.96
CA ASP A 432 -59.39 23.91 45.31
C ASP A 432 -58.81 22.50 45.37
N ALA A 433 -58.08 22.25 46.46
CA ALA A 433 -57.62 20.92 46.89
C ALA A 433 -58.81 20.13 47.49
N PRO A 434 -58.57 18.98 48.15
CA PRO A 434 -58.01 17.70 47.70
C PRO A 434 -59.09 16.60 47.83
N THR A 435 -58.82 15.36 47.37
CA THR A 435 -59.13 14.11 48.10
C THR A 435 -58.85 12.87 47.25
N SER A 436 -58.04 11.97 47.81
CA SER A 436 -57.99 10.54 47.49
C SER A 436 -59.32 9.86 47.87
N PRO A 437 -59.61 8.60 47.49
CA PRO A 437 -58.72 7.43 47.65
C PRO A 437 -58.03 6.94 46.39
#